data_AF-A0A8T4ZWF7-F1
#
_entry.id   AF-A0A8T4ZWF7-F1
#
_cell.length_a   1.000
_cell.length_b   1.000
_cell.length_c   1.000
_cell.angle_alpha   90.00
_cell.angle_beta   90.00
_cell.angle_gamma   90.00
#
_symmetry.space_group_name_H-M   'P 1'
#
loop_
_entity.id
_entity.type
_entity.pdbx_description
1 polymer ?
#
loop_
_entity_poly.entity_id
_entity_poly.type
_entity_poly.pdbx_seq_one_letter_code
_entity_poly.pdbx_strand_id
1 'polypeptide(L)' 'MLNFVMGFYVRRSKMEIYFDILDVLVRYGPLKLTHIMYKANVNCDTFLKCINYLIKQGLVEER' A
#
# COMPACT_ATOMS: atom_id res chain seq x y z
N MET A 1 -3.90 -9.54 -13.12
CA MET A 1 -4.33 -10.04 -11.80
C MET A 1 -3.27 -11.02 -11.31
N LEU A 2 -2.20 -10.54 -10.68
CA LEU A 2 -1.16 -11.40 -10.12
C LEU A 2 -1.58 -11.80 -8.71
N ASN A 3 -2.24 -12.95 -8.58
CA ASN A 3 -2.40 -13.66 -7.31
C ASN A 3 -1.17 -14.55 -7.14
N PHE A 4 -0.19 -14.10 -6.36
CA PHE A 4 0.86 -14.99 -5.87
C PHE A 4 0.49 -15.43 -4.46
N VAL A 5 -0.25 -16.53 -4.36
CA VAL A 5 -0.43 -17.22 -3.08
C VAL A 5 0.50 -18.42 -3.10
N MET A 6 1.70 -18.27 -2.54
CA MET A 6 2.58 -19.39 -2.21
C MET A 6 2.70 -19.44 -0.69
N GLY A 7 2.24 -20.54 -0.09
CA GLY A 7 2.13 -20.77 1.35
C GLY A 7 3.47 -20.92 2.06
N PHE A 8 4.21 -19.83 2.17
CA PHE A 8 5.22 -19.62 3.20
C PHE A 8 5.00 -18.21 3.75
N TYR A 9 5.17 -18.02 5.07
CA TYR A 9 5.15 -16.68 5.69
C TYR A 9 6.35 -15.86 5.20
N VAL A 10 6.28 -15.39 3.95
CA VAL A 10 7.29 -14.51 3.38
C VAL A 10 7.09 -13.15 4.03
N ARG A 11 8.13 -12.68 4.72
CA ARG A 11 8.16 -11.32 5.24
C ARG A 11 8.09 -10.38 4.04
N ARG A 12 6.98 -9.63 3.91
CA ARG A 12 6.81 -8.66 2.83
C ARG A 12 7.97 -7.68 2.78
N SER A 13 8.49 -7.49 1.57
CA SER A 13 9.47 -6.49 1.23
C SER A 13 8.84 -5.09 1.19
N LYS A 14 9.70 -4.07 1.25
CA LYS A 14 9.26 -2.67 1.13
C LYS A 14 8.56 -2.39 -0.21
N MET A 15 9.02 -3.04 -1.29
CA MET A 15 8.44 -2.88 -2.63
C MET A 15 7.05 -3.49 -2.74
N GLU A 16 6.84 -4.69 -2.19
CA GLU A 16 5.50 -5.30 -2.16
C GLU A 16 4.49 -4.42 -1.43
N ILE A 17 4.90 -3.80 -0.32
CA ILE A 17 4.07 -2.84 0.41
C ILE A 17 3.69 -1.63 -0.45
N TYR A 18 4.62 -1.10 -1.26
CA TYR A 18 4.30 -0.01 -2.20
C TYR A 18 3.28 -0.45 -3.24
N PHE A 19 3.47 -1.64 -3.82
CA PHE A 19 2.52 -2.19 -4.79
C PHE A 19 1.14 -2.43 -4.18
N ASP A 20 1.05 -2.96 -2.96
CA ASP A 20 -0.22 -3.15 -2.25
C ASP A 20 -0.98 -1.83 -2.08
N ILE A 21 -0.28 -0.76 -1.66
CA ILE A 21 -0.88 0.57 -1.47
C ILE A 21 -1.38 1.14 -2.82
N LEU A 22 -0.56 1.06 -3.86
CA LEU A 22 -0.92 1.54 -5.20
C LEU A 22 -2.08 0.73 -5.81
N ASP A 23 -2.07 -0.60 -5.66
CA ASP A 23 -3.13 -1.49 -6.13
C ASP A 23 -4.47 -1.18 -5.42
N VAL A 24 -4.45 -0.92 -4.12
CA VAL A 24 -5.63 -0.47 -3.38
C VAL A 24 -6.15 0.87 -3.92
N LEU A 25 -5.27 1.84 -4.16
CA LEU A 25 -5.69 3.14 -4.71
C LEU A 25 -6.27 3.02 -6.13
N VAL A 26 -5.67 2.19 -6.99
CA VAL A 26 -6.15 1.96 -8.36
C VAL A 26 -7.51 1.26 -8.38
N ARG A 27 -7.71 0.26 -7.50
CA ARG A 27 -8.94 -0.52 -7.47
C ARG A 27 -10.13 0.19 -6.83
N TYR A 28 -9.89 1.00 -5.81
CA TYR A 28 -10.94 1.60 -5.00
C TYR A 28 -11.05 3.13 -5.13
N GLY A 29 -10.09 3.77 -5.79
CA GLY A 29 -10.05 5.22 -5.95
C GLY A 29 -9.61 5.95 -4.66
N PRO A 30 -9.94 7.24 -4.51
CA PRO A 30 -9.56 8.03 -3.35
C PRO A 30 -10.23 7.46 -2.08
N LEU A 31 -9.40 7.10 -1.11
CA LEU A 31 -9.84 6.49 0.14
C LEU A 31 -9.19 7.20 1.33
N LYS A 32 -9.86 7.13 2.49
CA LYS A 32 -9.26 7.52 3.75
C LYS A 32 -8.03 6.66 4.04
N LEU A 33 -7.00 7.28 4.63
CA LEU A 33 -5.75 6.62 5.02
C LEU A 33 -5.98 5.31 5.80
N THR A 34 -6.94 5.30 6.73
CA THR A 34 -7.29 4.12 7.52
C THR A 34 -7.80 2.96 6.66
N HIS A 35 -8.61 3.24 5.64
CA HIS A 35 -9.13 2.20 4.74
C HIS A 35 -8.03 1.63 3.84
N ILE A 36 -7.09 2.47 3.39
CA ILE A 36 -5.95 2.03 2.59
C ILE A 36 -5.06 1.13 3.45
N MET A 37 -4.73 1.56 4.67
CA MET A 37 -3.92 0.81 5.63
C MET A 37 -4.50 -0.58 5.91
N TYR A 38 -5.80 -0.66 6.23
CA TYR A 38 -6.47 -1.94 6.48
C TYR A 38 -6.48 -2.85 5.25
N LYS A 39 -6.76 -2.31 4.06
CA LYS A 39 -6.81 -3.10 2.81
C LYS A 39 -5.43 -3.57 2.35
N ALA A 40 -4.40 -2.76 2.55
CA ALA A 40 -3.01 -3.14 2.27
C ALA A 40 -2.38 -4.02 3.36
N ASN A 41 -3.10 -4.27 4.48
CA ASN A 41 -2.64 -5.07 5.61
C ASN A 41 -1.31 -4.56 6.22
N VAL A 42 -1.04 -3.25 6.21
CA VAL A 42 0.24 -2.66 6.68
C VAL A 42 0.04 -2.00 8.04
N ASN A 43 1.06 -2.03 8.90
CA ASN A 43 1.02 -1.27 10.17
C ASN A 43 1.07 0.25 9.92
N CYS A 44 0.61 1.04 10.89
CA CYS A 44 0.49 2.49 10.76
C CYS A 44 1.83 3.18 10.47
N ASP A 45 2.90 2.83 11.19
CA ASP A 45 4.23 3.44 11.01
C ASP A 45 4.83 3.21 9.62
N THR A 46 4.73 1.98 9.11
CA THR A 46 5.25 1.61 7.79
C THR A 46 4.38 2.22 6.69
N PHE A 47 3.07 2.23 6.90
CA PHE A 47 2.12 2.85 5.99
C PHE A 47 2.39 4.36 5.85
N LEU A 48 2.51 5.09 6.97
CA LEU A 48 2.79 6.53 6.95
C LEU A 48 4.11 6.85 6.24
N LYS A 49 5.17 6.08 6.52
CA LYS A 49 6.45 6.23 5.81
C LYS A 49 6.32 5.96 4.31
N CYS A 50 5.51 4.98 3.92
CA CYS A 50 5.29 4.66 2.52
C CYS A 50 4.45 5.71 1.81
N ILE A 51 3.30 6.10 2.35
CA ILE A 51 2.42 7.07 1.69
C ILE A 51 3.08 8.44 1.57
N ASN A 52 3.78 8.90 2.62
CA ASN A 52 4.54 10.15 2.55
C ASN A 52 5.66 10.09 1.51
N TYR A 53 6.31 8.93 1.35
CA TYR A 53 7.30 8.73 0.30
C TYR A 53 6.66 8.77 -1.09
N LEU A 54 5.54 8.08 -1.30
CA LEU A 54 4.82 8.07 -2.57
C LEU A 54 4.30 9.47 -2.95
N ILE A 55 3.81 10.23 -1.98
CA ILE A 55 3.40 11.63 -2.16
C ILE A 55 4.60 12.49 -2.54
N LYS A 56 5.73 12.35 -1.84
CA LYS A 56 6.96 13.09 -2.16
C LYS A 56 7.49 12.78 -3.57
N GLN A 57 7.27 11.57 -4.09
CA GLN A 57 7.62 11.21 -5.46
C GLN A 57 6.58 11.63 -6.50
N GLY A 58 5.44 12.22 -6.08
CA GLY A 58 4.36 12.62 -6.98
C GLY A 58 3.53 11.45 -7.54
N LEU A 59 3.59 10.28 -6.91
CA LEU A 59 2.85 9.09 -7.36
C LEU A 59 1.43 9.03 -6.80
N VAL A 60 1.18 9.72 -5.69
CA VAL A 60 -0.11 9.81 -5.00
C VAL A 60 -0.27 11.25 -4.49
N GLU A 61 -1.50 11.73 -4.38
CA GLU A 61 -1.82 13.03 -3.80
C GLU A 61 -2.89 12.90 -2.70
N GLU A 62 -2.89 13.85 -1.77
CA GLU A 62 -3.96 14.00 -0.78
C GLU A 62 -5.07 14.90 -1.36
N ARG A 63 -6.33 14.55 -1.10
CA ARG A 63 -7.52 15.30 -1.54
C ARG A 63 -8.52 15.48 -0.40
#